data_AF-A0A4R5GEV0-F1
#
_entry.id   AF-A0A4R5GEV0-F1
#
_cell.length_a   1.000
_cell.length_b   1.000
_cell.length_c   1.000
_cell.angle_alpha   90.00
_cell.angle_beta   90.00
_cell.angle_gamma   90.00
#
_symmetry.space_group_name_H-M   'P 1'
#
loop_
_entity.id
_entity.type
_entity.pdbx_description
1 polymer ?
#
loop_
_entity_poly.entity_id
_entity_poly.type
_entity_poly.pdbx_seq_one_letter_code
_entity_poly.pdbx_strand_id
1 'polypeptide(L)'
;MNTTRTPEQPSAPQTEAGVHPLRRWLPVVVSGLAGAVTVTLLNEGARRVLPHAPRMDVIGERALKKSLGAAGVVPPQGEALYRWTVAADLVSNALYYSLVGVGTPGGVWSRGGALGLAAGLGAVFLPRPLGLGRQPGEQPPLTQLLTVTWYVAGGLAAAATYRANRNAS
;
A
#
# COMPACT_ATOMS: atom_id res chain seq x y z
N MET A 1 -39.30 -27.77 -56.68
CA MET A 1 -38.60 -26.68 -55.96
C MET A 1 -38.12 -27.25 -54.63
N ASN A 2 -36.82 -27.39 -54.39
CA ASN A 2 -36.29 -27.60 -53.05
C ASN A 2 -34.82 -27.15 -53.02
N THR A 3 -34.52 -26.12 -52.23
CA THR A 3 -33.27 -25.36 -52.34
C THR A 3 -32.17 -25.97 -51.47
N THR A 4 -30.92 -25.80 -51.90
CA THR A 4 -29.72 -26.43 -51.33
C THR A 4 -29.33 -25.94 -49.93
N ARG A 5 -28.65 -26.82 -49.21
CA ARG A 5 -28.03 -26.67 -47.87
C ARG A 5 -27.35 -25.30 -47.63
N THR A 6 -27.40 -24.86 -46.36
CA THR A 6 -26.18 -24.61 -45.55
C THR A 6 -26.51 -24.98 -44.09
N PRO A 7 -25.73 -25.83 -43.40
CA PRO A 7 -25.84 -25.97 -41.95
C PRO A 7 -25.20 -24.75 -41.28
N GLU A 8 -25.90 -24.08 -40.36
CA GLU A 8 -25.25 -23.08 -39.51
C GLU A 8 -24.13 -23.74 -38.70
N GLN A 9 -22.91 -23.24 -38.86
CA GLN A 9 -21.82 -23.60 -37.98
C GLN A 9 -22.12 -22.99 -36.60
N PRO A 10 -22.02 -23.75 -35.50
CA PRO A 10 -22.08 -23.16 -34.17
C PRO A 10 -20.96 -22.14 -34.03
N SER A 11 -21.32 -20.87 -33.83
CA SER A 11 -20.38 -19.80 -33.53
C SER A 11 -19.57 -20.17 -32.29
N ALA A 12 -18.33 -20.62 -32.51
CA ALA A 12 -17.44 -21.02 -31.43
C ALA A 12 -17.26 -19.84 -30.46
N PRO A 13 -17.19 -20.08 -29.14
CA PRO A 13 -17.02 -19.02 -28.16
C PRO A 13 -15.72 -18.27 -28.46
N GLN A 14 -15.84 -16.98 -28.77
CA GLN A 14 -14.71 -16.07 -29.05
C GLN A 14 -13.81 -15.97 -27.81
N THR A 15 -12.84 -16.87 -27.76
CA THR A 15 -11.90 -16.98 -26.66
C THR A 15 -10.77 -15.98 -26.89
N GLU A 16 -11.04 -14.70 -26.66
CA GLU A 16 -10.03 -13.63 -26.58
C GLU A 16 -9.20 -13.73 -25.28
N ALA A 17 -8.82 -14.94 -24.89
CA ALA A 17 -7.94 -15.21 -23.77
C ALA A 17 -6.48 -15.13 -24.21
N GLY A 18 -5.95 -13.92 -24.43
CA GLY A 18 -4.58 -13.76 -24.96
C GLY A 18 -3.81 -12.48 -24.58
N VAL A 19 -4.46 -11.33 -24.40
CA VAL A 19 -3.79 -10.02 -24.19
C VAL A 19 -4.64 -9.10 -23.30
N HIS A 20 -4.21 -8.57 -22.16
CA HIS A 20 -3.13 -8.93 -21.24
C HIS A 20 -3.68 -8.77 -19.79
N PRO A 21 -3.54 -9.75 -18.87
CA PRO A 21 -3.86 -9.53 -17.46
C PRO A 21 -2.93 -8.47 -16.84
N LEU A 22 -1.64 -8.50 -17.18
CA LEU A 22 -0.62 -7.56 -16.69
C LEU A 22 -0.99 -6.08 -16.93
N ARG A 23 -1.52 -5.73 -18.10
CA ARG A 23 -1.93 -4.34 -18.42
C ARG A 23 -3.09 -3.86 -17.55
N ARG A 24 -3.98 -4.76 -17.12
CA ARG A 24 -5.10 -4.45 -16.20
C ARG A 24 -4.64 -4.24 -14.76
N TRP A 25 -3.56 -4.91 -14.33
CA TRP A 25 -2.99 -4.78 -12.99
C TRP A 25 -1.93 -3.67 -12.87
N LEU A 26 -1.32 -3.21 -13.97
CA LEU A 26 -0.31 -2.16 -13.94
C LEU A 26 -0.78 -0.86 -13.23
N PRO A 27 -1.99 -0.29 -13.50
CA PRO A 27 -2.47 0.89 -12.78
C PRO A 27 -2.65 0.65 -11.27
N VAL A 28 -3.01 -0.59 -10.89
CA VAL A 28 -3.18 -1.02 -9.49
C VAL A 28 -1.83 -1.00 -8.78
N VAL A 29 -0.80 -1.64 -9.36
CA VAL A 29 0.56 -1.68 -8.81
C VAL A 29 1.18 -0.28 -8.74
N VAL A 30 1.08 0.52 -9.81
CA VAL A 30 1.63 1.89 -9.85
C VAL A 30 0.95 2.80 -8.81
N SER A 31 -0.37 2.69 -8.63
CA SER A 31 -1.07 3.44 -7.58
C SER A 31 -0.65 3.05 -6.16
N GLY A 32 -0.44 1.76 -5.91
CA GLY A 32 0.08 1.26 -4.64
C GLY A 32 1.48 1.80 -4.33
N LEU A 33 2.40 1.67 -5.29
CA LEU A 33 3.76 2.21 -5.17
C LEU A 33 3.78 3.72 -4.93
N ALA A 34 2.93 4.49 -5.62
CA ALA A 34 2.82 5.93 -5.39
C ALA A 34 2.42 6.26 -3.95
N GLY A 35 1.37 5.61 -3.43
CA GLY A 35 0.95 5.79 -2.03
C GLY A 35 2.04 5.41 -1.03
N ALA A 36 2.72 4.29 -1.25
CA ALA A 36 3.81 3.82 -0.40
C ALA A 36 4.99 4.80 -0.36
N VAL A 37 5.47 5.23 -1.53
CA VAL A 37 6.55 6.22 -1.65
C VAL A 37 6.15 7.54 -0.99
N THR A 38 4.90 7.99 -1.13
CA THR A 38 4.40 9.17 -0.41
C THR A 38 4.52 9.02 1.11
N VAL A 39 4.06 7.90 1.70
CA VAL A 39 4.17 7.69 3.16
C VAL A 39 5.63 7.60 3.60
N THR A 40 6.48 6.84 2.91
CA THR A 40 7.89 6.69 3.25
C THR A 40 8.64 8.03 3.19
N LEU A 41 8.42 8.84 2.15
CA LEU A 41 9.03 10.17 2.02
C LEU A 41 8.51 11.17 3.08
N LEU A 42 7.23 11.12 3.44
CA LEU A 42 6.67 11.97 4.48
C LEU A 42 7.21 11.60 5.87
N ASN A 43 7.35 10.31 6.18
CA ASN A 43 7.94 9.85 7.43
C ASN A 43 9.42 10.23 7.55
N GLU A 44 10.25 9.95 6.54
CA GLU A 44 11.68 10.31 6.55
C GLU A 44 11.91 11.83 6.43
N GLY A 45 11.06 12.55 5.70
CA GLY A 45 11.08 14.01 5.63
C GLY A 45 10.74 14.64 6.99
N ALA A 46 9.66 14.20 7.62
CA ALA A 46 9.28 14.63 8.97
C ALA A 46 10.41 14.36 9.97
N ARG A 47 11.02 13.18 9.95
CA ARG A 47 12.15 12.79 10.82
C ARG A 47 13.36 13.74 10.74
N ARG A 48 13.60 14.37 9.59
CA ARG A 48 14.71 15.32 9.40
C ARG A 48 14.42 16.74 9.88
N VAL A 49 13.15 17.12 10.00
CA VAL A 49 12.72 18.51 10.23
C VAL A 49 12.02 18.70 11.58
N LEU A 50 11.34 17.68 12.10
CA LEU A 50 10.54 17.74 13.32
C LEU A 50 11.24 17.00 14.48
N PRO A 51 11.57 17.66 15.61
CA PRO A 51 12.16 17.00 16.78
C PRO A 51 11.30 15.88 17.38
N HIS A 52 9.99 15.94 17.17
CA HIS A 52 8.98 14.99 17.69
C HIS A 52 8.29 14.20 16.55
N ALA A 53 9.00 14.03 15.44
CA ALA A 53 8.52 13.28 14.28
C ALA A 53 8.13 11.84 14.63
N PRO A 54 7.16 11.24 13.91
CA PRO A 54 6.87 9.81 14.04
C PRO A 54 8.11 8.94 13.80
N ARG A 55 8.59 8.26 14.84
CA ARG A 55 9.71 7.30 14.77
C ARG A 55 9.23 5.92 14.36
N MET A 56 8.65 5.88 13.15
CA MET A 56 8.15 4.66 12.52
C MET A 56 9.28 3.67 12.20
N ASP A 57 10.50 4.16 11.96
CA ASP A 57 11.73 3.38 11.86
C ASP A 57 11.91 2.43 13.05
N VAL A 58 11.90 2.96 14.27
CA VAL A 58 12.15 2.17 15.49
C VAL A 58 11.00 1.20 15.80
N ILE A 59 9.77 1.50 15.36
CA ILE A 59 8.63 0.59 15.48
C ILE A 59 8.75 -0.55 14.46
N GLY A 60 9.09 -0.23 13.21
CA GLY A 60 9.27 -1.19 12.12
C GLY A 60 10.43 -2.16 12.38
N GLU A 61 11.56 -1.67 12.88
CA GLU A 61 12.70 -2.53 13.24
C GLU A 61 12.34 -3.52 14.36
N ARG A 62 11.59 -3.07 15.37
CA ARG A 62 11.09 -3.94 16.44
C ARG A 62 10.07 -4.96 15.91
N ALA A 63 9.20 -4.56 14.99
CA ALA A 63 8.24 -5.45 14.34
C ALA A 63 8.95 -6.54 13.52
N LEU A 64 9.90 -6.15 12.66
CA LEU A 64 10.68 -7.06 11.81
C LEU A 64 11.57 -7.98 12.64
N LYS A 65 12.24 -7.46 13.67
CA LYS A 65 13.04 -8.28 14.59
C LYS A 65 12.18 -9.33 15.30
N LYS A 66 10.96 -8.96 15.71
CA LYS A 66 10.01 -9.88 16.36
C LYS A 66 9.45 -10.93 15.39
N SER A 67 9.11 -10.55 14.16
CA SER A 67 8.57 -11.50 13.17
C SER A 67 9.62 -12.50 12.67
N LEU A 68 10.86 -12.04 12.39
CA LEU A 68 11.97 -12.92 12.04
C LEU A 68 12.32 -13.87 13.18
N GLY A 69 12.39 -13.38 14.43
CA GLY A 69 12.59 -14.22 15.61
C GLY A 69 11.49 -15.27 15.81
N ALA A 70 10.23 -14.91 15.56
CA ALA A 70 9.10 -15.86 15.60
C ALA A 70 9.14 -16.91 14.46
N ALA A 71 9.75 -16.57 13.32
CA ALA A 71 10.00 -17.48 12.21
C ALA A 71 11.28 -18.32 12.36
N GLY A 72 12.01 -18.21 13.49
CA GLY A 72 13.29 -18.88 13.70
C GLY A 72 14.46 -18.32 12.87
N VAL A 73 14.27 -17.17 12.22
CA VAL A 73 15.29 -16.51 11.40
C VAL A 73 16.06 -15.51 12.25
N VAL A 74 17.40 -15.59 12.22
CA VAL A 74 18.25 -14.59 12.89
C VAL A 74 18.07 -13.24 12.19
N PRO A 75 17.58 -12.20 12.87
CA PRO A 75 17.35 -10.91 12.25
C PRO A 75 18.68 -10.20 11.94
N PRO A 76 18.78 -9.45 10.82
CA PRO A 76 19.91 -8.57 10.56
C PRO A 76 20.07 -7.50 11.66
N GLN A 77 21.22 -6.82 11.68
CA GLN A 77 21.55 -5.82 12.70
C GLN A 77 21.98 -4.49 12.08
N GLY A 78 21.84 -3.40 12.83
CA GLY A 78 22.26 -2.05 12.42
C GLY A 78 21.64 -1.62 11.10
N GLU A 79 22.45 -1.01 10.24
CA GLU A 79 22.03 -0.50 8.92
C GLU A 79 21.35 -1.55 8.04
N ALA A 80 21.73 -2.83 8.15
CA ALA A 80 21.06 -3.90 7.42
C ALA A 80 19.61 -4.08 7.90
N LEU A 81 19.36 -4.04 9.22
CA LEU A 81 18.01 -4.14 9.79
C LEU A 81 17.13 -2.96 9.35
N TYR A 82 17.68 -1.74 9.38
CA TYR A 82 17.01 -0.53 8.92
C TYR A 82 16.61 -0.65 7.45
N ARG A 83 17.54 -1.01 6.56
CA ARG A 83 17.27 -1.19 5.11
C ARG A 83 16.24 -2.28 4.83
N TRP A 84 16.30 -3.43 5.52
CA TRP A 84 15.29 -4.47 5.41
C TRP A 84 13.91 -4.01 5.92
N THR A 85 13.87 -3.22 6.99
CA THR A 85 12.63 -2.62 7.52
C THR A 85 12.01 -1.64 6.51
N VAL A 86 12.79 -0.72 5.94
CA VAL A 86 12.32 0.24 4.93
C VAL A 86 11.83 -0.49 3.67
N ALA A 87 12.53 -1.53 3.22
CA ALA A 87 12.08 -2.34 2.08
C ALA A 87 10.77 -3.09 2.38
N ALA A 88 10.65 -3.70 3.56
CA ALA A 88 9.45 -4.41 3.98
C ALA A 88 8.24 -3.46 4.15
N ASP A 89 8.44 -2.27 4.73
CA ASP A 89 7.42 -1.23 4.85
C ASP A 89 6.97 -0.74 3.46
N LEU A 90 7.90 -0.41 2.57
CA LEU A 90 7.57 0.03 1.20
C LEU A 90 6.76 -1.02 0.43
N VAL A 91 7.15 -2.29 0.49
CA VAL A 91 6.41 -3.40 -0.16
C VAL A 91 5.04 -3.60 0.49
N SER A 92 4.96 -3.59 1.82
CA SER A 92 3.69 -3.77 2.55
C SER A 92 2.71 -2.65 2.26
N ASN A 93 3.17 -1.39 2.31
CA ASN A 93 2.37 -0.22 1.97
C ASN A 93 1.98 -0.22 0.48
N ALA A 94 2.85 -0.67 -0.43
CA ALA A 94 2.52 -0.72 -1.86
C ALA A 94 1.41 -1.73 -2.15
N LEU A 95 1.50 -2.92 -1.55
CA LEU A 95 0.45 -3.93 -1.62
C LEU A 95 -0.86 -3.41 -0.99
N TYR A 96 -0.77 -2.78 0.18
CA TYR A 96 -1.93 -2.21 0.88
C TYR A 96 -2.64 -1.11 0.07
N TYR A 97 -1.91 -0.11 -0.42
CA TYR A 97 -2.50 0.97 -1.21
C TYR A 97 -2.94 0.56 -2.61
N SER A 98 -2.43 -0.56 -3.15
CA SER A 98 -2.96 -1.12 -4.39
C SER A 98 -4.46 -1.48 -4.28
N LEU A 99 -4.97 -1.77 -3.07
CA LEU A 99 -6.38 -2.04 -2.80
C LEU A 99 -7.31 -0.87 -3.18
N VAL A 100 -6.80 0.36 -3.28
CA VAL A 100 -7.54 1.52 -3.81
C VAL A 100 -8.11 1.23 -5.21
N GLY A 101 -7.33 0.53 -6.04
CA GLY A 101 -7.66 0.13 -7.39
C GLY A 101 -8.53 -1.13 -7.52
N VAL A 102 -8.84 -1.80 -6.40
CA VAL A 102 -9.67 -3.01 -6.37
C VAL A 102 -11.14 -2.59 -6.16
N GLY A 103 -11.90 -2.55 -7.25
CA GLY A 103 -13.33 -2.26 -7.25
C GLY A 103 -13.78 -1.28 -8.34
N THR A 104 -14.98 -0.73 -8.19
CA THR A 104 -15.58 0.21 -9.16
C THR A 104 -14.85 1.57 -9.19
N PRO A 105 -14.71 2.24 -10.35
CA PRO A 105 -13.97 3.51 -10.45
C PRO A 105 -14.53 4.66 -9.59
N GLY A 106 -15.85 4.72 -9.37
CA GLY A 106 -16.49 5.83 -8.65
C GLY A 106 -16.10 5.95 -7.16
N GLY A 107 -15.64 4.86 -6.53
CA GLY A 107 -15.30 4.83 -5.10
C GLY A 107 -13.83 5.09 -4.76
N VAL A 108 -12.98 5.42 -5.74
CA VAL A 108 -11.51 5.45 -5.60
C VAL A 108 -11.03 6.42 -4.51
N TRP A 109 -11.58 7.63 -4.42
CA TRP A 109 -11.21 8.60 -3.38
C TRP A 109 -11.66 8.15 -1.98
N SER A 110 -12.87 7.64 -1.85
CA SER A 110 -13.40 7.12 -0.58
C SER A 110 -12.57 5.93 -0.08
N ARG A 111 -12.13 5.03 -0.98
CA ARG A 111 -11.21 3.94 -0.64
C ARG A 111 -9.83 4.45 -0.25
N GLY A 112 -9.27 5.41 -0.99
CA GLY A 112 -7.99 6.05 -0.65
C GLY A 112 -8.01 6.66 0.75
N GLY A 113 -9.03 7.45 1.06
CA GLY A 113 -9.23 8.02 2.39
C GLY A 113 -9.46 6.97 3.47
N ALA A 114 -10.31 5.97 3.24
CA ALA A 114 -10.60 4.92 4.21
C ALA A 114 -9.39 4.02 4.50
N LEU A 115 -8.64 3.61 3.47
CA LEU A 115 -7.40 2.85 3.61
C LEU A 115 -6.32 3.69 4.32
N GLY A 116 -6.17 4.97 3.94
CA GLY A 116 -5.24 5.87 4.61
C GLY A 116 -5.56 6.10 6.09
N LEU A 117 -6.84 6.27 6.44
CA LEU A 117 -7.29 6.36 7.84
C LEU A 117 -7.06 5.04 8.58
N ALA A 118 -7.43 3.90 8.00
CA ALA A 118 -7.25 2.59 8.63
C ALA A 118 -5.77 2.26 8.87
N ALA A 119 -4.88 2.54 7.90
CA ALA A 119 -3.44 2.39 8.07
C ALA A 119 -2.88 3.37 9.11
N GLY A 120 -3.30 4.63 9.10
CA GLY A 120 -2.89 5.64 10.09
C GLY A 120 -3.28 5.28 11.53
N LEU A 121 -4.54 4.87 11.72
CA LEU A 121 -5.03 4.39 13.02
C LEU A 121 -4.32 3.09 13.42
N GLY A 122 -4.07 2.17 12.49
CA GLY A 122 -3.25 0.98 12.71
C GLY A 122 -1.84 1.34 13.20
N ALA A 123 -1.15 2.24 12.51
CA ALA A 123 0.20 2.69 12.87
C ALA A 123 0.28 3.34 14.27
N VAL A 124 -0.79 4.02 14.72
CA VAL A 124 -0.89 4.60 16.06
C VAL A 124 -1.22 3.56 17.14
N PHE A 125 -2.24 2.72 16.92
CA PHE A 125 -2.81 1.88 17.98
C PHE A 125 -2.26 0.46 18.03
N LEU A 126 -1.77 -0.10 16.92
CA LEU A 126 -1.30 -1.49 16.82
C LEU A 126 0.08 -1.78 17.47
N PRO A 127 1.05 -0.84 17.57
CA PRO A 127 2.35 -1.15 18.18
C PRO A 127 2.28 -1.55 19.65
N ARG A 128 1.33 -0.99 20.41
CA ARG A 128 1.15 -1.29 21.84
C ARG A 128 0.67 -2.73 22.10
N PRO A 129 -0.45 -3.23 21.55
CA PRO A 129 -0.89 -4.62 21.74
C PRO A 129 0.08 -5.63 21.10
N LEU A 130 0.81 -5.27 20.05
CA LEU A 130 1.88 -6.11 19.49
C LEU A 130 3.14 -6.18 20.37
N GLY A 131 3.20 -5.45 21.48
CA GLY A 131 4.36 -5.43 22.39
C GLY A 131 5.60 -4.74 21.80
N LEU A 132 5.42 -3.86 20.81
CA LEU A 132 6.50 -3.08 20.19
C LEU A 132 6.83 -1.81 21.01
N GLY A 133 5.97 -1.43 21.95
CA GLY A 133 6.14 -0.27 22.81
C GLY A 133 5.77 1.05 22.13
N ARG A 134 6.25 2.17 22.70
CA ARG A 134 6.05 3.54 22.17
C ARG A 134 7.19 3.98 21.25
N GLN A 135 6.96 5.04 20.50
CA GLN A 135 7.97 5.70 19.68
C GLN A 135 8.92 6.54 20.58
N PRO A 136 10.25 6.52 20.36
CA PRO A 136 11.14 7.43 21.07
C PRO A 136 10.80 8.89 20.74
N GLY A 137 10.62 9.73 21.77
CA GLY A 137 10.25 11.14 21.58
C GLY A 137 8.79 11.40 21.17
N GLU A 138 7.91 10.40 21.28
CA GLU A 138 6.47 10.56 21.00
C GLU A 138 5.86 11.67 21.88
N GLN A 139 5.21 12.65 21.26
CA GLN A 139 4.36 13.62 21.94
C GLN A 139 2.90 13.46 21.48
N PRO A 140 2.08 12.67 22.20
CA PRO A 140 0.64 12.63 21.98
C PRO A 140 -0.01 13.99 22.32
N PRO A 141 -0.98 14.48 21.54
CA PRO A 141 -1.57 13.87 20.35
C PRO A 141 -0.81 14.17 19.04
N LEU A 142 0.16 15.08 19.03
CA LEU A 142 0.82 15.60 17.82
C LEU A 142 1.45 14.51 16.95
N THR A 143 2.29 13.64 17.52
CA THR A 143 2.95 12.56 16.76
C THR A 143 1.93 11.58 16.16
N GLN A 144 0.80 11.37 16.83
CA GLN A 144 -0.27 10.48 16.39
C GLN A 144 -1.08 11.12 15.25
N LEU A 145 -1.40 12.41 15.36
CA LEU A 145 -2.05 13.19 14.30
C LEU A 145 -1.20 13.19 13.03
N LEU A 146 0.11 13.50 13.14
CA LEU A 146 1.05 13.46 12.03
C LEU A 146 1.09 12.09 11.35
N THR A 147 1.15 11.01 12.14
CA THR A 147 1.11 9.63 11.62
C THR A 147 -0.16 9.41 10.78
N VAL A 148 -1.34 9.71 11.31
CA VAL A 148 -2.60 9.57 10.58
C VAL A 148 -2.63 10.44 9.31
N THR A 149 -2.15 11.69 9.39
CA THR A 149 -2.08 12.60 8.24
C THR A 149 -1.21 12.04 7.11
N TRP A 150 -0.05 11.44 7.42
CA TRP A 150 0.83 10.86 6.40
C TRP A 150 0.22 9.64 5.71
N TYR A 151 -0.40 8.71 6.47
CA TYR A 151 -1.08 7.56 5.86
C TYR A 151 -2.34 7.98 5.05
N VAL A 152 -3.06 9.03 5.46
CA VAL A 152 -4.14 9.61 4.64
C VAL A 152 -3.58 10.24 3.35
N ALA A 153 -2.49 10.99 3.42
CA ALA A 153 -1.84 11.56 2.24
C ALA A 153 -1.38 10.47 1.25
N GLY A 154 -0.81 9.36 1.74
CA GLY A 154 -0.49 8.20 0.92
C GLY A 154 -1.70 7.56 0.23
N GLY A 155 -2.82 7.41 0.95
CA GLY A 155 -4.06 6.88 0.39
C GLY A 155 -4.68 7.79 -0.67
N LEU A 156 -4.59 9.10 -0.49
CA LEU A 156 -5.02 10.10 -1.47
C LEU A 156 -4.09 10.15 -2.69
N ALA A 157 -2.78 10.02 -2.50
CA ALA A 157 -1.81 9.92 -3.59
C ALA A 157 -2.06 8.68 -4.46
N ALA A 158 -2.28 7.51 -3.84
CA ALA A 158 -2.67 6.29 -4.54
C ALA A 158 -3.99 6.48 -5.34
N ALA A 159 -5.01 7.10 -4.73
CA ALA A 159 -6.28 7.40 -5.40
C ALA A 159 -6.12 8.33 -6.61
N ALA A 160 -5.30 9.39 -6.47
CA ALA A 160 -4.98 10.32 -7.55
C ALA A 160 -4.26 9.59 -8.70
N THR A 161 -3.21 8.82 -8.39
CA THR A 161 -2.43 8.05 -9.37
C THR A 161 -3.29 7.01 -10.11
N TYR A 162 -4.15 6.29 -9.39
CA TYR A 162 -5.06 5.32 -10.01
C TYR A 162 -6.04 6.00 -10.99
N ARG A 163 -6.63 7.12 -10.57
CA ARG A 163 -7.55 7.90 -11.41
C ARG A 163 -6.86 8.48 -12.65
N ALA A 164 -5.64 9.01 -12.51
CA ALA A 164 -4.87 9.53 -13.64
C ALA A 164 -4.60 8.45 -14.70
N ASN A 165 -4.15 7.26 -14.30
CA ASN A 165 -3.90 6.15 -15.22
C ASN A 165 -5.20 5.64 -15.90
N ARG A 166 -6.31 5.63 -15.16
CA ARG A 166 -7.64 5.26 -15.69
C ARG A 166 -8.18 6.26 -16.73
N ASN A 167 -7.86 7.54 -16.61
CA ASN A 167 -8.29 8.57 -17.57
C ASN A 167 -7.44 8.58 -18.85
N ALA A 168 -6.28 7.90 -18.85
CA ALA A 168 -5.35 7.83 -19.97
C ALA A 168 -5.38 6.47 -20.72
N SER A 169 -6.40 5.64 -20.46
CA SER A 169 -6.56 4.28 -20.98
C SER A 169 -7.90 4.07 -21.68
#